data_AF-A0A0C2CE19-F1
#
_entry.id   AF-A0A0C2CE19-F1
#
_cell.length_a   1.000
_cell.length_b   1.000
_cell.length_c   1.000
_cell.angle_alpha   90.00
_cell.angle_beta   90.00
_cell.angle_gamma   90.00
#
_symmetry.space_group_name_H-M   'P 1'
#
loop_
_entity.id
_entity.type
_entity.pdbx_description
1 polymer ?
#
loop_
_entity_poly.entity_id
_entity_poly.type
_entity_poly.pdbx_seq_one_letter_code
_entity_poly.pdbx_strand_id
1 'polypeptide(L)'
;NVYQCQMGKQTMGTAVHAWHTRADNKMYRLQFPQSPLLKLEAYDRYEMDEYPLGTNACVAVISYTGYDMEDAMVINKSSFQRGFAHGTVIKVERINLVSMSEKKTMFRMDPKHPYDTVGCDGLPIPGRRYML
;
A
#
# COMPACT_ATOMS: atom_id res chain seq x y z
N ASN A 1 19.38 14.49 10.58
CA ASN A 1 19.97 13.13 10.51
C ASN A 1 19.18 12.08 11.28
N VAL A 2 19.14 12.09 12.62
CA VAL A 2 18.44 11.03 13.39
C VAL A 2 16.96 10.90 13.03
N TYR A 3 16.25 12.03 12.94
CA TYR A 3 14.84 12.05 12.54
C TYR A 3 14.60 11.42 11.16
N GLN A 4 15.45 11.73 10.18
CA GLN A 4 15.34 11.17 8.83
C GLN A 4 15.54 9.65 8.82
N CYS A 5 16.47 9.12 9.62
CA CYS A 5 16.66 7.68 9.75
C CYS A 5 15.42 6.98 10.33
N GLN A 6 14.67 7.65 11.21
CA GLN A 6 13.42 7.13 11.75
C GLN A 6 12.30 7.16 10.71
N MET A 7 12.13 8.29 10.01
CA MET A 7 11.06 8.46 9.03
C MET A 7 11.27 7.63 7.75
N GLY A 8 12.52 7.46 7.32
CA GLY A 8 12.85 6.61 6.17
C GLY A 8 12.38 5.16 6.35
N LYS A 9 12.39 4.63 7.59
CA LYS A 9 11.92 3.27 7.89
C LYS A 9 10.40 3.11 7.87
N GLN A 10 9.66 4.22 7.93
CA GLN A 10 8.19 4.22 7.97
C GLN A 10 7.56 4.59 6.62
N THR A 11 8.39 5.01 5.66
CA THR A 11 7.92 5.47 4.36
C THR A 11 7.34 4.32 3.53
N MET A 12 6.28 4.60 2.78
CA MET A 12 5.74 3.67 1.80
C MET A 12 6.63 3.66 0.55
N GLY A 13 7.13 2.49 0.18
CA GLY A 13 8.00 2.32 -0.99
C GLY A 13 7.76 0.99 -1.66
N THR A 14 8.81 0.44 -2.26
CA THR A 14 8.82 -0.94 -2.75
C THR A 14 9.43 -1.85 -1.69
N ALA A 15 8.61 -2.64 -1.00
CA ALA A 15 9.09 -3.56 0.03
C ALA A 15 9.68 -4.85 -0.56
N VAL A 16 9.08 -5.37 -1.63
CA VAL A 16 9.45 -6.65 -2.26
C VAL A 16 8.89 -6.73 -3.68
N HIS A 17 9.66 -7.29 -4.62
CA HIS A 17 9.21 -7.49 -6.01
C HIS A 17 8.19 -8.62 -6.15
N ALA A 18 8.38 -9.72 -5.41
CA ALA A 18 7.48 -10.88 -5.41
C ALA A 18 6.20 -10.66 -4.57
N TRP A 19 5.70 -9.42 -4.49
CA TRP A 19 4.54 -9.06 -3.67
C TRP A 19 3.26 -9.80 -4.07
N HIS A 20 3.11 -10.15 -5.35
CA HIS A 20 1.96 -10.87 -5.91
C HIS A 20 1.80 -12.33 -5.41
N THR A 21 2.88 -12.93 -4.92
CA THR A 21 2.96 -14.35 -4.54
C THR A 21 3.16 -14.51 -3.04
N ARG A 22 3.18 -13.40 -2.29
CA ARG A 22 3.36 -13.37 -0.85
C ARG A 22 2.03 -13.11 -0.15
N ALA A 23 1.87 -13.74 1.01
CA ALA A 23 0.70 -13.65 1.85
C ALA A 23 1.06 -12.99 3.20
N ASP A 24 1.71 -11.83 3.14
CA ASP A 24 2.09 -11.03 4.31
C ASP A 24 0.87 -10.35 4.92
N ASN A 25 0.83 -10.21 6.25
CA ASN A 25 -0.34 -9.68 6.98
C ASN A 25 -0.76 -8.29 6.49
N LYS A 26 0.21 -7.39 6.31
CA LYS A 26 -0.01 -6.05 5.76
C LYS A 26 1.24 -5.61 5.02
N MET A 27 1.05 -5.01 3.85
CA MET A 27 2.11 -4.49 3.02
C MET A 27 1.70 -3.15 2.43
N TYR A 28 2.66 -2.23 2.39
CA TYR A 28 2.51 -0.88 1.86
C TYR A 28 3.33 -0.77 0.59
N ARG A 29 2.69 -0.27 -0.47
CA ARG A 29 3.34 -0.13 -1.78
C ARG A 29 3.08 1.24 -2.37
N LEU A 30 4.14 1.91 -2.80
CA LEU A 30 4.06 3.10 -3.65
C LEU A 30 3.92 2.67 -5.12
N GLN A 31 2.98 3.26 -5.88
CA GLN A 31 2.72 2.82 -7.25
C GLN A 31 3.73 3.37 -8.27
N PHE A 32 4.10 4.66 -8.13
CA PHE A 32 5.02 5.34 -9.02
C PHE A 32 6.23 5.88 -8.26
N PRO A 33 7.09 5.00 -7.73
CA PRO A 33 8.31 5.43 -7.09
C PRO A 33 9.34 5.89 -8.13
N GLN A 34 10.25 6.77 -7.74
CA GLN A 34 11.29 7.33 -8.62
C GLN A 34 12.66 7.27 -7.93
N SER A 35 13.72 7.11 -8.73
CA SER A 35 15.10 7.30 -8.27
C SER A 35 15.30 8.76 -7.85
N PRO A 36 15.93 9.04 -6.70
CA PRO A 36 16.23 10.39 -6.27
C PRO A 36 17.23 11.06 -7.22
N LEU A 37 16.96 12.32 -7.60
CA LEU A 37 17.85 13.08 -8.49
C LEU A 37 19.24 13.32 -7.89
N LEU A 38 19.30 13.51 -6.57
CA LEU A 38 20.55 13.68 -5.82
C LEU A 38 20.75 12.43 -4.95
N LYS A 39 21.75 11.63 -5.28
CA LYS A 39 22.09 10.39 -4.57
C LYS A 39 23.57 10.32 -4.21
N LEU A 40 23.85 9.62 -3.11
CA LEU A 40 25.21 9.35 -2.63
C LEU A 40 25.77 8.11 -3.34
N GLU A 41 27.10 7.98 -3.43
CA GLU A 41 27.75 6.76 -3.96
C GLU A 41 27.28 5.48 -3.24
N ALA A 42 27.02 5.58 -1.93
CA ALA A 42 26.49 4.47 -1.14
C ALA A 42 25.10 4.00 -1.63
N TYR A 43 24.27 4.90 -2.17
CA TYR A 43 22.94 4.55 -2.69
C TYR A 43 23.07 3.60 -3.89
N ASP A 44 23.99 3.91 -4.80
CA ASP A 44 24.28 3.08 -5.97
C ASP A 44 24.97 1.78 -5.56
N ARG A 45 25.92 1.85 -4.60
CA ARG A 45 26.62 0.68 -4.08
C ARG A 45 25.69 -0.36 -3.44
N TYR A 46 24.60 0.08 -2.81
CA TYR A 46 23.60 -0.81 -2.21
C TYR A 46 22.39 -1.05 -3.10
N GLU A 47 22.43 -0.64 -4.38
CA GLU A 47 21.37 -0.89 -5.36
C GLU A 47 19.98 -0.45 -4.89
N MET A 48 19.92 0.69 -4.19
CA MET A 48 18.67 1.20 -3.60
C MET A 48 17.63 1.61 -4.66
N ASP A 49 18.05 1.74 -5.93
CA ASP A 49 17.17 1.95 -7.07
C ASP A 49 16.23 0.75 -7.35
N GLU A 50 16.59 -0.46 -6.91
CA GLU A 50 15.71 -1.63 -6.98
C GLU A 50 14.53 -1.53 -5.98
N TYR A 51 14.72 -0.83 -4.87
CA TYR A 51 13.73 -0.66 -3.81
C TYR A 51 13.43 0.82 -3.56
N PRO A 52 12.87 1.54 -4.55
CA PRO A 52 12.69 2.98 -4.44
C PRO A 52 11.60 3.32 -3.41
N LEU A 53 11.90 4.30 -2.57
CA LEU A 53 11.12 4.64 -1.37
C LEU A 53 10.34 5.96 -1.48
N GLY A 54 10.31 6.62 -2.64
CA GLY A 54 9.67 7.93 -2.75
C GLY A 54 9.49 8.40 -4.19
N THR A 55 9.11 9.67 -4.34
CA THR A 55 8.98 10.36 -5.63
C THR A 55 9.69 11.70 -5.56
N ASN A 56 10.22 12.18 -6.68
CA ASN A 56 10.74 13.54 -6.75
C ASN A 56 9.56 14.52 -6.83
N ALA A 57 9.67 15.65 -6.12
CA ALA A 57 8.64 16.69 -6.07
C ALA A 57 9.26 18.06 -6.35
N CYS A 58 8.54 18.91 -7.08
CA CYS A 58 8.89 20.33 -7.21
C CYS A 58 8.33 21.06 -5.99
N VAL A 59 9.22 21.64 -5.18
CA VAL A 59 8.86 22.32 -3.93
C VAL A 59 9.03 23.82 -4.11
N ALA A 60 8.01 24.59 -3.74
CA ALA A 60 8.07 26.04 -3.69
C ALA A 60 8.05 26.50 -2.22
N VAL A 61 9.03 27.29 -1.81
CA VAL A 61 9.09 27.87 -0.46
C VAL A 61 8.47 29.27 -0.52
N ILE A 62 7.16 29.33 -0.31
CA ILE A 62 6.36 30.56 -0.35
C ILE A 62 5.29 30.53 0.73
N SER A 63 4.95 31.68 1.28
CA SER A 63 3.77 31.86 2.12
C SER A 63 2.65 32.41 1.24
N TYR A 64 1.68 31.57 0.89
CA TYR A 64 0.64 31.95 -0.07
C TYR A 64 -0.78 31.64 0.42
N THR A 65 -1.02 30.41 0.89
CA THR A 65 -2.39 29.96 1.15
C THR A 65 -2.87 30.26 2.56
N GLY A 66 -1.96 30.44 3.52
CA GLY A 66 -2.29 30.56 4.93
C GLY A 66 -2.69 29.23 5.59
N TYR A 67 -2.75 28.13 4.83
CA TYR A 67 -2.95 26.76 5.32
C TYR A 67 -1.64 25.98 5.50
N ASP A 68 -0.53 26.59 5.10
CA ASP A 68 0.86 26.13 5.21
C ASP A 68 1.55 26.64 6.49
N MET A 69 0.79 26.88 7.57
CA MET A 69 1.33 27.33 8.86
C MET A 69 1.89 26.16 9.68
N GLU A 70 2.86 26.46 10.55
CA GLU A 70 3.57 25.48 11.39
C GLU A 70 4.25 24.38 10.55
N ASP A 71 3.87 23.12 10.75
CA ASP A 71 4.41 21.95 10.05
C ASP A 71 3.50 21.48 8.89
N ALA A 72 2.50 22.28 8.50
CA ALA A 72 1.57 21.94 7.45
C ALA A 72 2.17 22.16 6.05
N MET A 73 1.81 21.28 5.10
CA MET A 73 2.20 21.41 3.70
C MET A 73 0.98 21.33 2.79
N VAL A 74 1.02 22.09 1.69
CA VAL A 74 -0.04 22.10 0.67
C VAL A 74 0.42 21.35 -0.57
N ILE A 75 -0.42 20.41 -1.02
CA ILE A 75 -0.18 19.59 -2.22
C ILE A 75 -1.04 20.09 -3.37
N ASN A 76 -0.47 20.12 -4.58
CA ASN A 76 -1.21 20.47 -5.79
C ASN A 76 -2.30 19.43 -6.11
N LYS A 77 -3.55 19.86 -6.10
CA LYS A 77 -4.73 19.04 -6.40
C LYS A 77 -4.63 18.32 -7.75
N SER A 78 -4.18 19.02 -8.79
CA SER A 78 -4.04 18.43 -10.13
C SER A 78 -2.94 17.37 -10.17
N SER A 79 -1.83 17.57 -9.45
CA SER A 79 -0.78 16.55 -9.34
C SER A 79 -1.26 15.31 -8.59
N PHE A 80 -2.02 15.49 -7.50
CA PHE A 80 -2.64 14.38 -6.77
C PHE A 80 -3.59 13.56 -7.66
N GLN A 81 -4.47 14.23 -8.41
CA GLN A 81 -5.39 13.55 -9.34
C GLN A 81 -4.67 12.79 -10.47
N ARG A 82 -3.45 13.21 -10.82
CA ARG A 82 -2.58 12.52 -11.78
C ARG A 82 -1.74 11.39 -11.17
N GLY A 83 -1.93 11.06 -9.89
CA GLY A 83 -1.28 9.93 -9.23
C GLY A 83 -0.04 10.27 -8.41
N PHE A 84 0.20 11.55 -8.09
CA PHE A 84 1.29 11.93 -7.18
C PHE A 84 1.14 11.23 -5.82
N ALA A 85 2.20 10.55 -5.38
CA ALA A 85 2.26 9.79 -4.13
C ALA A 85 1.14 8.73 -3.95
N HIS A 86 0.60 8.18 -5.04
CA HIS A 86 -0.44 7.16 -4.96
C HIS A 86 0.10 5.84 -4.40
N GLY A 87 -0.44 5.41 -3.25
CA GLY A 87 -0.05 4.19 -2.56
C GLY A 87 -1.20 3.19 -2.43
N THR A 88 -0.85 1.92 -2.24
CA THR A 88 -1.81 0.83 -2.00
C THR A 88 -1.41 0.05 -0.76
N VAL A 89 -2.41 -0.32 0.05
CA VAL A 89 -2.23 -1.18 1.21
C VAL A 89 -2.85 -2.53 0.90
N ILE A 90 -2.05 -3.58 1.00
CA ILE A 90 -2.46 -4.97 0.80
C ILE A 90 -2.56 -5.60 2.17
N LYS A 91 -3.72 -6.15 2.52
CA LYS A 91 -3.96 -6.87 3.78
C LYS A 91 -4.43 -8.27 3.47
N VAL A 92 -3.85 -9.25 4.14
CA VAL A 92 -4.19 -10.66 3.97
C VAL A 92 -4.83 -11.17 5.25
N GLU A 93 -6.00 -11.80 5.12
CA GLU A 93 -6.69 -12.47 6.21
C GLU A 93 -6.76 -13.96 5.93
N ARG A 94 -6.42 -14.77 6.93
CA ARG A 94 -6.43 -16.23 6.85
C ARG A 94 -7.64 -16.75 7.59
N ILE A 95 -8.56 -17.37 6.85
CA ILE A 95 -9.77 -17.98 7.40
C ILE A 95 -9.52 -19.49 7.47
N ASN A 96 -9.52 -20.05 8.68
CA ASN A 96 -9.40 -21.48 8.91
C ASN A 96 -10.72 -22.00 9.52
N LEU A 97 -11.33 -22.99 8.87
CA LEU A 97 -12.59 -23.60 9.29
C LEU A 97 -12.43 -24.80 10.23
N VAL A 98 -11.20 -25.22 10.51
CA VAL A 98 -10.91 -26.35 11.39
C VAL A 98 -10.91 -25.84 12.84
N SER A 99 -12.07 -25.87 13.49
CA SER A 99 -12.23 -25.64 14.93
C SER A 99 -12.72 -26.92 15.61
N MET A 100 -11.78 -27.68 16.20
CA MET A 100 -11.92 -28.78 17.18
C MET A 100 -13.00 -29.88 16.98
N SER A 101 -13.80 -29.87 15.92
CA SER A 101 -14.83 -30.86 15.62
C SER A 101 -14.47 -31.62 14.34
N GLU A 102 -14.60 -32.96 14.39
CA GLU A 102 -14.26 -33.92 13.32
C GLU A 102 -15.09 -33.80 12.03
N LYS A 103 -15.95 -32.78 11.92
CA LYS A 103 -16.79 -32.57 10.73
C LYS A 103 -15.96 -31.91 9.64
N LYS A 104 -15.94 -32.52 8.45
CA LYS A 104 -15.41 -31.91 7.22
C LYS A 104 -16.24 -30.66 6.88
N THR A 105 -15.81 -29.51 7.37
CA THR A 105 -16.39 -28.21 7.04
C THR A 105 -15.84 -27.77 5.68
N MET A 106 -16.73 -27.26 4.82
CA MET A 106 -16.38 -26.76 3.49
C MET A 106 -17.06 -25.41 3.29
N PHE A 107 -16.36 -24.48 2.63
CA PHE A 107 -16.98 -23.24 2.19
C PHE A 107 -18.05 -23.56 1.14
N ARG A 108 -19.24 -23.00 1.32
CA ARG A 108 -20.35 -23.06 0.36
C ARG A 108 -21.32 -21.94 0.64
N MET A 109 -21.92 -21.37 -0.41
CA MET A 109 -23.03 -20.43 -0.27
C MET A 109 -24.28 -21.13 0.30
N ASP A 110 -24.99 -20.48 1.24
CA ASP A 110 -26.26 -20.99 1.75
C ASP A 110 -27.30 -21.03 0.61
N PRO A 111 -27.86 -22.20 0.26
CA PRO A 111 -28.87 -22.29 -0.78
C PRO A 111 -30.18 -21.56 -0.45
N LYS A 112 -30.43 -21.24 0.84
CA LYS A 112 -31.65 -20.53 1.27
C LYS A 112 -31.50 -19.01 1.19
N HIS A 113 -30.27 -18.51 1.36
CA HIS A 113 -29.97 -17.07 1.37
C HIS A 113 -28.77 -16.80 0.46
N PRO A 114 -28.98 -16.68 -0.85
CA PRO A 114 -27.91 -16.32 -1.76
C PRO A 114 -27.46 -14.88 -1.47
N TYR A 115 -26.15 -14.69 -1.35
CA TYR A 115 -25.53 -13.36 -1.25
C TYR A 115 -24.76 -13.07 -2.52
N ASP A 116 -24.97 -11.89 -3.12
CA ASP A 116 -24.23 -11.49 -4.31
C ASP A 116 -22.73 -11.29 -4.04
N THR A 117 -22.31 -11.23 -2.78
CA THR A 117 -20.92 -10.95 -2.37
C THR A 117 -19.99 -12.14 -2.52
N VAL A 118 -20.50 -13.37 -2.54
CA VAL A 118 -19.71 -14.61 -2.59
C VAL A 118 -20.05 -15.43 -3.83
N GLY A 119 -19.10 -16.25 -4.28
CA GLY A 119 -19.30 -17.21 -5.36
C GLY A 119 -20.16 -18.40 -4.95
N CYS A 120 -20.45 -19.29 -5.91
CA CYS A 120 -21.18 -20.54 -5.66
C CYS A 120 -20.43 -21.48 -4.70
N ASP A 121 -19.10 -21.35 -4.65
CA ASP A 121 -18.18 -22.04 -3.74
C ASP A 121 -18.14 -21.40 -2.34
N GLY A 122 -18.83 -20.29 -2.11
CA GLY A 122 -18.83 -19.56 -0.85
C GLY A 122 -17.55 -18.74 -0.61
N LEU A 123 -16.68 -18.58 -1.60
CA LEU A 123 -15.49 -17.73 -1.52
C LEU A 123 -15.78 -16.30 -2.04
N PRO A 124 -15.04 -15.29 -1.56
CA PRO A 124 -15.11 -13.95 -2.12
C PRO A 124 -14.70 -13.93 -3.60
N ILE A 125 -15.44 -13.18 -4.42
CA ILE A 125 -15.17 -12.99 -5.84
C ILE A 125 -13.96 -12.05 -5.99
N PRO A 126 -12.85 -12.49 -6.64
CA PRO A 126 -11.69 -11.64 -6.86
C PRO A 126 -12.02 -10.35 -7.61
N GLY A 127 -11.48 -9.22 -7.15
CA GLY A 127 -11.69 -7.90 -7.78
C GLY A 127 -13.01 -7.21 -7.42
N ARG A 128 -13.90 -7.87 -6.67
CA ARG A 128 -15.12 -7.23 -6.18
C ARG A 128 -14.80 -6.21 -5.10
N ARG A 129 -15.47 -5.05 -5.16
CA ARG A 129 -15.41 -4.05 -4.10
C ARG A 129 -16.34 -4.47 -2.95
N TYR A 130 -15.74 -4.81 -1.82
CA TYR A 130 -16.44 -5.03 -0.56
C TYR A 130 -16.44 -3.71 0.20
N MET A 131 -17.62 -3.08 0.35
CA MET A 131 -17.77 -1.97 1.29
C MET A 131 -17.84 -2.58 2.69
N LEU A 132 -16.88 -2.23 3.54
CA LEU A 132 -16.93 -2.49 4.98
C LEU A 132 -17.82 -1.44 5.66
#